data_AF-A0A973TEG9-F1
#
_entry.id   AF-A0A973TEG9-F1
#
_cell.length_a   1.000
_cell.length_b   1.000
_cell.length_c   1.000
_cell.angle_alpha   90.00
_cell.angle_beta   90.00
_cell.angle_gamma   90.00
#
_symmetry.space_group_name_H-M   'P 1'
#
loop_
_entity.id
_entity.type
_entity.pdbx_description
1 polymer ?
#
loop_
_entity_poly.entity_id
_entity_poly.type
_entity_poly.pdbx_seq_one_letter_code
_entity_poly.pdbx_strand_id
1 'polypeptide(L)'
;SWKTVSGAARYTAWWRDTTAPQWQHARDAGNATSIVLKGVNIDDWFFGVSSVSADGWESPVVFPGDAGSFERSPAATTPKAD
;
A
#
# COMPACT_ATOMS: atom_id res chain seq x y z
N SER A 1 -9.01 -2.69 -0.86
CA SER A 1 -9.03 -2.92 0.60
C SER A 1 -7.65 -3.37 1.05
N TRP A 2 -7.32 -3.25 2.34
CA TRP A 2 -6.04 -3.62 2.94
C TRP A 2 -6.23 -4.22 4.34
N LYS A 3 -5.18 -4.84 4.86
CA LYS A 3 -5.15 -5.35 6.25
C LYS A 3 -4.88 -4.20 7.22
N THR A 4 -5.44 -4.28 8.42
CA THR A 4 -5.08 -3.35 9.49
C THR A 4 -3.65 -3.60 9.95
N VAL A 5 -2.98 -2.53 10.39
CA VAL A 5 -1.65 -2.60 11.00
C VAL A 5 -1.73 -2.03 12.41
N SER A 6 -1.01 -2.64 13.36
CA SER A 6 -0.95 -2.13 14.73
C SER A 6 -0.32 -0.73 14.77
N GLY A 7 -0.89 0.15 15.60
CA GLY A 7 -0.42 1.54 15.75
C GLY A 7 -0.90 2.51 14.66
N ALA A 8 -1.60 2.03 13.62
CA ALA A 8 -2.22 2.91 12.62
C ALA A 8 -3.50 3.56 13.17
N ALA A 9 -3.56 4.89 13.14
CA ALA A 9 -4.74 5.68 13.46
C ALA A 9 -5.57 6.01 12.20
N ARG A 10 -4.92 6.16 11.05
CA ARG A 10 -5.56 6.36 9.74
C ARG A 10 -4.74 5.78 8.59
N TYR A 11 -5.33 5.76 7.40
CA TYR A 11 -4.70 5.30 6.16
C TYR A 11 -4.90 6.32 5.04
N THR A 12 -3.93 6.41 4.14
CA THR A 12 -4.04 7.19 2.90
C THR A 12 -3.87 6.25 1.72
N ALA A 13 -4.80 6.29 0.77
CA ALA A 13 -4.67 5.62 -0.51
C ALA A 13 -3.96 6.55 -1.50
N TRP A 14 -2.96 6.02 -2.21
CA TRP A 14 -2.16 6.74 -3.18
C TRP A 14 -2.29 6.11 -4.56
N TRP A 15 -2.22 6.94 -5.60
CA TRP A 15 -2.09 6.44 -6.97
C TRP A 15 -1.23 7.34 -7.85
N ARG A 16 -0.63 6.74 -8.89
CA ARG A 16 0.24 7.41 -9.88
C ARG A 16 0.12 6.77 -11.25
N ASP A 17 0.40 7.53 -12.29
CA ASP A 17 0.52 7.03 -13.65
C ASP A 17 1.54 5.90 -13.69
N THR A 18 1.32 4.93 -14.59
CA THR A 18 2.23 3.78 -14.77
C THR A 18 3.67 4.20 -15.12
N THR A 19 3.84 5.40 -15.69
CA THR A 19 5.15 5.96 -16.10
C THR A 19 5.71 7.01 -15.12
N ALA A 20 4.94 7.44 -14.12
CA ALA A 20 5.38 8.50 -13.21
C ALA A 20 6.32 7.95 -12.13
N PRO A 21 7.46 8.59 -11.82
CA PRO A 21 8.38 8.11 -10.79
C PRO A 21 7.93 8.42 -9.35
N GLN A 22 6.93 9.28 -9.18
CA GLN A 22 6.45 9.78 -7.89
C GLN A 22 4.95 9.51 -7.73
N TRP A 23 4.48 9.40 -6.48
CA TRP A 23 3.06 9.42 -6.18
C TRP A 23 2.46 10.78 -6.54
N GLN A 24 1.33 10.80 -7.25
CA GLN A 24 0.74 12.03 -7.78
C GLN A 24 -0.57 12.38 -7.09
N HIS A 25 -1.30 11.37 -6.64
CA HIS A 25 -2.62 11.53 -6.07
C HIS A 25 -2.75 10.78 -4.75
N ALA A 26 -3.57 11.33 -3.86
CA ALA A 26 -3.81 10.78 -2.54
C ALA A 26 -5.27 10.97 -2.14
N ARG A 27 -5.77 10.07 -1.31
CA ARG A 27 -7.07 10.19 -0.64
C ARG A 27 -6.99 9.62 0.77
N ASP A 28 -7.30 10.45 1.75
CA ASP A 28 -7.45 10.02 3.14
C ASP A 28 -8.64 9.06 3.25
N ALA A 29 -8.40 7.89 3.85
CA ALA A 29 -9.39 6.86 4.12
C ALA A 29 -9.84 6.88 5.59
N GLY A 30 -9.29 7.75 6.42
CA GLY A 30 -9.50 7.73 7.87
C GLY A 30 -9.09 6.38 8.44
N ASN A 31 -9.89 5.84 9.36
CA ASN A 31 -9.69 4.50 9.92
C ASN A 31 -10.26 3.36 9.05
N ALA A 32 -10.80 3.66 7.86
CA ALA A 32 -11.34 2.64 6.98
C ALA A 32 -10.22 1.77 6.38
N THR A 33 -10.53 0.49 6.15
CA THR A 33 -9.63 -0.47 5.48
C THR A 33 -10.02 -0.74 4.03
N SER A 34 -11.02 -0.01 3.53
CA SER A 34 -11.48 -0.08 2.16
C SER A 34 -12.11 1.24 1.75
N ILE A 35 -11.77 1.69 0.55
CA ILE A 35 -12.39 2.84 -0.11
C ILE A 35 -12.61 2.53 -1.59
N VAL A 36 -13.55 3.26 -2.20
CA VAL A 36 -13.76 3.24 -3.65
C VAL A 36 -13.32 4.58 -4.24
N LEU A 37 -12.39 4.51 -5.19
CA LEU A 37 -11.95 5.65 -6.00
C LEU A 37 -12.83 5.74 -7.24
N LYS A 38 -13.93 6.50 -7.14
CA LYS A 38 -14.86 6.67 -8.27
C LYS A 38 -14.17 7.43 -9.40
N GLY A 39 -14.30 6.92 -10.63
CA GLY A 39 -13.73 7.55 -11.82
C GLY A 39 -12.23 7.30 -12.02
N VAL A 40 -11.61 6.42 -11.23
CA VAL A 40 -10.23 5.98 -11.42
C VAL A 40 -10.24 4.59 -12.02
N ASN A 41 -9.76 4.46 -13.26
CA ASN A 41 -9.59 3.18 -13.94
C ASN A 41 -8.44 2.39 -13.28
N ILE A 42 -8.51 1.06 -13.21
CA ILE A 42 -7.44 0.27 -12.63
C ILE A 42 -6.25 0.07 -13.58
N ASP A 43 -6.48 0.11 -14.88
CA ASP A 43 -5.45 -0.19 -15.88
C ASP A 43 -4.44 0.96 -16.08
N ASP A 44 -4.86 2.19 -15.79
CA ASP A 44 -4.05 3.39 -16.04
C ASP A 44 -3.15 3.75 -14.85
N TRP A 45 -3.39 3.16 -13.68
CA TRP A 45 -2.81 3.63 -12.42
C TRP A 45 -2.17 2.51 -11.62
N PHE A 46 -1.10 2.92 -10.95
CA PHE A 46 -0.49 2.19 -9.87
C PHE A 46 -1.08 2.63 -8.54
N PHE A 47 -1.33 1.70 -7.63
CA PHE A 47 -1.96 1.96 -6.33
C PHE A 47 -1.10 1.53 -5.16
N GLY A 48 -1.16 2.29 -4.08
CA GLY A 48 -0.53 1.93 -2.82
C GLY A 48 -1.27 2.53 -1.62
N VAL A 49 -0.87 2.09 -0.43
CA VAL A 49 -1.44 2.55 0.84
C VAL A 49 -0.32 2.89 1.81
N SER A 50 -0.46 4.00 2.53
CA SER A 50 0.34 4.30 3.73
C SER A 50 -0.54 4.27 4.97
N SER A 51 0.06 3.98 6.13
CA SER A 51 -0.57 4.14 7.44
C SER A 51 0.01 5.34 8.16
N VAL A 52 -0.79 5.96 9.02
CA VAL A 52 -0.36 7.09 9.85
C VAL A 52 -0.67 6.80 11.31
N SER A 53 0.32 6.99 12.18
CA SER A 53 0.16 6.82 13.63
C SER A 53 -0.68 7.94 14.25
N ALA A 54 -1.10 7.75 15.51
CA ALA A 54 -1.81 8.78 16.28
C ALA A 54 -0.98 10.07 16.42
N ASP A 55 0.35 9.95 16.46
CA ASP A 55 1.29 11.07 16.58
C ASP A 55 1.62 11.72 15.22
N GLY A 56 1.04 11.21 14.12
CA GLY A 56 1.18 11.80 12.79
C GLY A 56 2.34 11.27 11.94
N TRP A 57 3.04 10.22 12.39
CA TRP A 57 4.11 9.59 11.60
C TRP A 57 3.53 8.70 10.51
N GLU A 58 3.94 8.94 9.26
CA GLU A 58 3.47 8.21 8.09
C GLU A 58 4.48 7.13 7.66
N SER A 59 3.97 5.95 7.34
CA SER A 59 4.77 4.87 6.75
C SER A 59 5.13 5.18 5.28
N PRO A 60 6.14 4.50 4.70
CA PRO A 60 6.25 4.41 3.26
C PRO A 60 4.96 3.89 2.62
N VAL A 61 4.72 4.26 1.37
CA VAL A 61 3.58 3.74 0.58
C VAL A 61 3.94 2.35 0.05
N VAL A 62 3.07 1.37 0.30
CA VAL A 62 3.25 -0.03 -0.09
C VAL A 62 2.33 -0.41 -1.25
N PHE A 63 2.89 -1.12 -2.23
CA PHE A 63 2.13 -1.77 -3.30
C PHE A 63 1.62 -3.14 -2.85
N PRO A 64 0.47 -3.62 -3.37
CA PRO A 64 0.03 -4.97 -3.12
C PRO A 64 1.03 -6.00 -3.66
N GLY A 65 1.32 -7.04 -2.86
CA GLY A 65 2.19 -8.16 -3.22
C GLY A 65 3.65 -7.99 -2.78
N ASP A 66 4.42 -9.06 -2.93
CA ASP A 66 5.80 -9.15 -2.39
C ASP A 66 6.73 -8.09 -2.98
N ALA A 67 6.53 -7.70 -4.23
CA ALA A 67 7.31 -6.65 -4.89
C ALA A 67 7.18 -5.27 -4.22
N GLY A 68 6.07 -5.03 -3.51
CA GLY A 68 5.82 -3.81 -2.77
C GLY A 68 6.19 -3.86 -1.29
N SER A 69 6.58 -5.04 -0.79
CA SER A 69 6.84 -5.27 0.62
C SER A 69 8.13 -4.59 1.10
N PHE A 70 8.08 -3.96 2.27
CA PHE A 70 9.28 -3.51 3.00
C PHE A 70 9.80 -4.57 3.97
N GLU A 71 9.12 -5.71 4.08
CA GLU A 71 9.63 -6.85 4.83
C GLU A 71 10.78 -7.48 4.05
N ARG A 72 11.75 -8.08 4.77
CA ARG A 72 12.74 -8.90 4.07
C ARG A 72 12.00 -10.02 3.37
N SER A 73 12.29 -10.22 2.08
CA SER A 73 11.83 -11.39 1.35
C SER A 73 12.09 -12.65 2.19
N PRO A 74 11.10 -13.55 2.32
CA PRO A 74 11.31 -14.79 3.07
C PRO A 74 12.50 -15.55 2.50
N ALA A 75 13.25 -16.23 3.37
CA ALA A 75 14.31 -17.12 2.91
C ALA A 75 13.71 -18.13 1.93
N ALA A 76 14.35 -18.31 0.77
CA ALA A 76 13.91 -19.29 -0.22
C ALA A 76 13.74 -20.65 0.45
N THR A 77 12.55 -21.23 0.37
CA THR A 77 12.29 -22.58 0.88
C THR A 77 13.11 -23.54 0.05
N THR A 78 14.18 -24.12 0.62
CA THR A 78 14.93 -25.19 -0.04
C THR A 78 13.94 -26.33 -0.33
N PRO A 79 13.79 -26.78 -1.60
CA PRO A 79 12.96 -27.94 -1.88
C PRO A 79 13.53 -29.14 -1.13
N LYS A 80 12.68 -29.84 -0.38
CA LYS A 80 13.05 -31.13 0.20
C LYS A 80 13.21 -32.12 -0.98
N ALA A 81 14.39 -32.68 -1.14
CA ALA A 81 14.61 -33.77 -2.08
C ALA A 81 13.84 -35.00 -1.57
N ASP A 82 13.03 -35.59 -2.46
CA ASP A 82 12.40 -36.90 -2.27
C ASP A 82 13.42 -38.04 -2.40
#